data_AF-A0A563AE13-F1
#
_entry.id   AF-A0A563AE13-F1
#
_cell.length_a   1.000
_cell.length_b   1.000
_cell.length_c   1.000
_cell.angle_alpha   90.00
_cell.angle_beta   90.00
_cell.angle_gamma   90.00
#
_symmetry.space_group_name_H-M   'P 1'
#
loop_
_entity.id
_entity.type
_entity.pdbx_description
1 polymer ?
#
loop_
_entity_poly.entity_id
_entity_poly.type
_entity_poly.pdbx_seq_one_letter_code
_entity_poly.pdbx_strand_id
1 'polypeptide(L)'
;VNPFDLPRVIDQDDVNAGDEVDALRANLITLHGLLRQMLGSSQVASDGTVVNILTPREEADLDQALIDTYARAGITSDPLTQNSTPPIMSDLMDTLLHMGGTGPELAQRLRQYTTGTFAGIFSQQSNVAINNHMVVFNIRDLEDELRPVAMYIVLNHIWGKVRSDQRKRFLIVDEAWQLMKYPDSANFMFSLAKRARKYNLGLTTVTQDVGDFITSPMGQAIVANSSIQILLKQSPTAIDVLGRVFKLTEEELKRLSNFSVGQGLFFAGQNHVMIQILPSETETRLISTTPNQ
;
A
#
# COMPACT_ATOMS: atom_id res chain seq x y z
N VAL A 1 3.93 -8.75 -10.68
CA VAL A 1 2.69 -9.05 -9.95
C VAL A 1 1.56 -8.42 -10.74
N ASN A 2 0.57 -9.20 -11.16
CA ASN A 2 -0.58 -8.74 -11.89
C ASN A 2 -1.60 -8.08 -10.93
N PRO A 3 -1.93 -6.78 -11.09
CA PRO A 3 -2.92 -6.13 -10.24
C PRO A 3 -4.34 -6.70 -10.39
N PHE A 4 -4.63 -7.41 -11.47
CA PHE A 4 -5.94 -8.02 -11.75
C PHE A 4 -6.14 -9.41 -11.12
N ASP A 5 -5.14 -9.94 -10.43
CA ASP A 5 -5.26 -11.23 -9.74
C ASP A 5 -6.42 -11.21 -8.74
N LEU A 6 -7.32 -12.19 -8.84
CA LEU A 6 -8.39 -12.34 -7.86
C LEU A 6 -7.89 -13.04 -6.59
N PRO A 7 -8.26 -12.54 -5.40
CA PRO A 7 -7.96 -13.20 -4.14
C PRO A 7 -8.76 -14.50 -4.05
N ARG A 8 -8.09 -15.61 -3.75
CA ARG A 8 -8.76 -16.90 -3.49
C ARG A 8 -9.38 -16.88 -2.09
N VAL A 9 -10.67 -16.59 -1.96
CA VAL A 9 -11.35 -16.63 -0.65
C VAL A 9 -11.56 -18.09 -0.25
N ILE A 10 -11.01 -18.52 0.90
CA ILE A 10 -11.12 -19.91 1.39
C ILE A 10 -12.12 -20.03 2.56
N ASP A 11 -12.41 -18.96 3.30
CA ASP A 11 -13.24 -19.04 4.50
C ASP A 11 -14.74 -18.86 4.23
N GLN A 12 -15.52 -19.88 4.60
CA GLN A 12 -16.98 -19.84 4.68
C GLN A 12 -17.49 -18.97 5.84
N ASP A 13 -16.65 -18.64 6.83
CA ASP A 13 -17.06 -17.80 7.97
C ASP A 13 -17.09 -16.29 7.64
N ASP A 14 -16.37 -15.83 6.61
CA ASP A 14 -16.53 -14.48 6.07
C ASP A 14 -17.85 -14.34 5.27
N VAL A 15 -18.43 -15.46 4.81
CA VAL A 15 -19.75 -15.52 4.13
C VAL A 15 -20.90 -15.26 5.12
N ASN A 16 -20.74 -15.64 6.39
CA ASN A 16 -21.79 -15.51 7.41
C ASN A 16 -21.84 -14.13 8.10
N ALA A 17 -20.89 -13.24 7.86
CA ALA A 17 -20.78 -11.92 8.51
C ALA A 17 -21.47 -10.78 7.75
N GLY A 18 -22.18 -11.05 6.65
CA GLY A 18 -22.69 -10.02 5.73
C GLY A 18 -21.62 -9.42 4.82
N ASP A 19 -20.40 -9.96 4.88
CA ASP A 19 -19.26 -9.66 4.00
C ASP A 19 -19.19 -10.66 2.83
N GLU A 20 -20.33 -11.00 2.21
CA GLU A 20 -20.39 -11.59 0.86
C GLU A 20 -19.97 -10.54 -0.19
N VAL A 21 -18.77 -9.98 -0.03
CA VAL A 21 -18.17 -9.18 -1.09
C VAL A 21 -17.62 -10.20 -2.08
N ASP A 22 -18.39 -10.44 -3.14
CA ASP A 22 -17.92 -11.04 -4.38
C ASP A 22 -16.44 -10.65 -4.61
N ALA A 23 -15.56 -11.66 -4.66
CA ALA A 23 -14.12 -11.43 -4.74
C ALA A 23 -13.75 -10.58 -5.95
N LEU A 24 -14.53 -10.68 -7.04
CA LEU A 24 -14.44 -9.80 -8.19
C LEU A 24 -14.77 -8.37 -7.80
N ARG A 25 -15.93 -8.11 -7.18
CA ARG A 25 -16.33 -6.76 -6.72
C ARG A 25 -15.31 -6.13 -5.79
N ALA A 26 -14.77 -6.89 -4.83
CA ALA A 26 -13.72 -6.38 -3.94
C ALA A 26 -12.48 -5.96 -4.74
N ASN A 27 -12.08 -6.77 -5.72
CA ASN A 27 -10.91 -6.49 -6.55
C ASN A 27 -11.16 -5.31 -7.51
N LEU A 28 -12.36 -5.17 -8.06
CA LEU A 28 -12.76 -4.03 -8.90
C LEU A 28 -12.63 -2.70 -8.13
N ILE A 29 -13.07 -2.64 -6.88
CA ILE A 29 -12.91 -1.44 -6.03
C ILE A 29 -11.42 -1.10 -5.84
N THR A 30 -10.58 -2.11 -5.58
CA THR A 30 -9.13 -1.94 -5.43
C THR A 30 -8.46 -1.48 -6.73
N LEU A 31 -8.83 -2.07 -7.86
CA LEU A 31 -8.35 -1.68 -9.18
C LEU A 31 -8.78 -0.27 -9.54
N HIS A 32 -10.02 0.11 -9.21
CA HIS A 32 -10.52 1.46 -9.45
C HIS A 32 -9.70 2.50 -8.66
N GLY A 33 -9.39 2.24 -7.39
CA GLY A 33 -8.51 3.10 -6.59
C GLY A 33 -7.09 3.21 -7.16
N LEU A 34 -6.51 2.07 -7.58
CA LEU A 34 -5.21 2.03 -8.25
C LEU A 34 -5.21 2.85 -9.56
N LEU A 35 -6.22 2.66 -10.40
CA LEU A 35 -6.30 3.31 -11.70
C LEU A 35 -6.65 4.80 -11.59
N ARG A 36 -7.43 5.21 -10.58
CA ARG A 36 -7.59 6.62 -10.24
C ARG A 36 -6.24 7.25 -9.90
N GLN A 37 -5.42 6.57 -9.11
CA GLN A 37 -4.06 7.02 -8.82
C GLN A 37 -3.17 7.07 -10.08
N MET A 38 -3.31 6.14 -11.02
CA MET A 38 -2.48 6.10 -12.23
C MET A 38 -2.92 7.08 -13.34
N LEU A 39 -4.22 7.35 -13.47
CA LEU A 39 -4.83 8.05 -14.61
C LEU A 39 -5.42 9.42 -14.27
N GLY A 40 -5.65 9.70 -12.98
CA GLY A 40 -6.23 10.95 -12.53
C GLY A 40 -5.30 12.13 -12.78
N SER A 41 -5.90 13.28 -13.08
CA SER A 41 -5.13 14.52 -13.20
C SER A 41 -4.69 14.97 -11.82
N SER A 42 -3.41 15.25 -11.63
CA SER A 42 -2.89 15.72 -10.36
C SER A 42 -3.39 17.14 -10.06
N GLN A 43 -4.14 17.27 -8.98
CA GLN A 43 -4.55 18.54 -8.41
C GLN A 43 -4.00 18.65 -7.00
N VAL A 44 -3.46 19.82 -6.65
CA VAL A 44 -3.00 20.10 -5.29
C VAL A 44 -4.20 20.61 -4.49
N ALA A 45 -4.62 19.85 -3.49
CA ALA A 45 -5.64 20.28 -2.54
C ALA A 45 -5.12 21.44 -1.69
N SER A 46 -6.04 22.15 -1.01
CA SER A 46 -5.69 23.32 -0.20
C SER A 46 -4.75 23.02 0.98
N ASP A 47 -4.63 21.75 1.37
CA ASP A 47 -3.73 21.27 2.42
C ASP A 47 -2.37 20.77 1.89
N GLY A 48 -2.10 20.92 0.59
CA GLY A 48 -0.88 20.46 -0.07
C GLY A 48 -0.90 19.00 -0.51
N THR A 49 -1.98 18.27 -0.25
CA THR A 49 -2.13 16.87 -0.71
C THR A 49 -2.33 16.83 -2.22
N VAL A 50 -1.57 15.98 -2.93
CA VAL A 50 -1.81 15.71 -4.35
C VAL A 50 -2.96 14.72 -4.47
N VAL A 51 -4.08 15.18 -5.03
CA VAL A 51 -5.23 14.34 -5.32
C VAL A 51 -5.30 14.11 -6.82
N ASN A 52 -5.27 12.85 -7.21
CA ASN A 52 -5.51 12.45 -8.59
C ASN A 52 -7.02 12.28 -8.78
N ILE A 53 -7.61 13.15 -9.59
CA ILE A 53 -9.06 13.19 -9.77
C ILE A 53 -9.39 12.74 -11.20
N LEU A 54 -10.34 11.82 -11.29
CA LEU A 54 -11.07 11.51 -12.51
C LEU A 54 -12.42 12.23 -12.44
N THR A 55 -12.91 12.73 -13.56
CA THR A 55 -14.26 13.28 -13.66
C THR A 55 -15.29 12.18 -13.41
N PRO A 56 -16.52 12.51 -12.97
CA PRO A 56 -17.56 11.48 -12.73
C PRO A 56 -17.86 10.62 -13.97
N ARG A 57 -17.67 11.18 -15.17
CA ARG A 57 -17.82 10.45 -16.42
C ARG A 57 -16.67 9.47 -16.66
N GLU A 58 -15.43 9.90 -16.43
CA GLU A 58 -14.25 9.02 -16.48
C GLU A 58 -14.34 7.91 -15.43
N GLU A 59 -14.83 8.19 -14.22
CA GLU A 59 -15.03 7.15 -13.20
C GLU A 59 -16.07 6.11 -13.63
N ALA A 60 -17.21 6.54 -14.16
CA ALA A 60 -18.24 5.63 -14.65
C ALA A 60 -17.77 4.78 -15.84
N ASP A 61 -17.07 5.40 -16.79
CA ASP A 61 -16.49 4.70 -17.95
C ASP A 61 -15.39 3.73 -17.51
N LEU A 62 -14.54 4.10 -16.55
CA LEU A 62 -13.49 3.22 -16.00
C LEU A 62 -14.07 1.99 -15.30
N ASP A 63 -15.10 2.16 -14.48
CA ASP A 63 -15.79 1.06 -13.80
C ASP A 63 -16.38 0.07 -14.82
N GLN A 64 -17.08 0.57 -15.83
CA GLN A 64 -17.62 -0.28 -16.90
C GLN A 64 -16.51 -1.00 -17.68
N ALA A 65 -15.41 -0.30 -18.00
CA ALA A 65 -14.30 -0.91 -18.71
C ALA A 65 -13.62 -2.04 -17.91
N LEU A 66 -13.51 -1.89 -16.58
CA LEU A 66 -13.01 -2.95 -15.71
C LEU A 66 -13.91 -4.18 -15.75
N ILE A 67 -15.22 -4.00 -15.61
CA ILE A 67 -16.22 -5.08 -15.70
C ILE A 67 -16.12 -5.79 -17.04
N ASP A 68 -16.13 -5.04 -18.14
CA ASP A 68 -16.05 -5.58 -19.50
C ASP A 68 -14.74 -6.33 -19.75
N THR A 69 -13.64 -5.85 -19.19
CA THR A 69 -12.32 -6.50 -19.31
C THR A 69 -12.31 -7.86 -18.63
N TYR A 70 -12.87 -7.98 -17.43
CA TYR A 70 -13.03 -9.28 -16.76
C TYR A 70 -14.01 -10.19 -17.52
N ALA A 71 -15.13 -9.64 -17.98
CA ALA A 71 -16.12 -10.42 -18.74
C ALA A 71 -15.53 -11.00 -20.03
N ARG A 72 -14.68 -10.23 -20.75
CA ARG A 72 -13.94 -10.72 -21.93
C ARG A 72 -12.95 -11.85 -21.61
N ALA A 73 -12.37 -11.83 -20.41
CA ALA A 73 -11.54 -12.92 -19.90
C ALA A 73 -12.37 -14.11 -19.37
N GLY A 74 -13.71 -14.05 -19.48
CA GLY A 74 -14.61 -15.10 -19.01
C GLY A 74 -14.78 -15.13 -17.49
N ILE A 75 -14.48 -14.04 -16.79
CA ILE A 75 -14.60 -13.90 -15.33
C ILE A 75 -15.78 -12.98 -15.02
N THR A 76 -16.72 -13.46 -14.19
CA THR A 76 -17.92 -12.73 -13.79
C THR A 76 -18.13 -12.83 -12.27
N SER A 77 -19.28 -12.35 -11.79
CA SER A 77 -19.71 -12.50 -10.40
C SER A 77 -20.00 -13.95 -10.01
N ASP A 78 -20.09 -14.88 -10.97
CA ASP A 78 -20.16 -16.31 -10.68
C ASP A 78 -18.80 -16.82 -10.17
N PRO A 79 -18.70 -17.30 -8.90
CA PRO A 79 -17.45 -17.78 -8.32
C PRO A 79 -16.78 -18.91 -9.11
N LEU A 80 -17.54 -19.70 -9.89
CA LEU A 80 -17.00 -20.78 -10.71
C LEU A 80 -16.09 -20.26 -11.82
N THR A 81 -16.34 -19.04 -12.30
CA THR A 81 -15.57 -18.40 -13.37
C THR A 81 -14.25 -17.78 -12.88
N GLN A 82 -14.12 -17.55 -11.58
CA GLN A 82 -13.02 -16.79 -10.97
C GLN A 82 -11.70 -17.56 -10.85
N ASN A 83 -11.67 -18.82 -11.32
CA ASN A 83 -10.44 -19.62 -11.46
C ASN A 83 -9.74 -19.45 -12.82
N SER A 84 -10.37 -18.73 -13.76
CA SER A 84 -9.79 -18.42 -15.08
C SER A 84 -8.59 -17.50 -14.96
N THR A 85 -7.78 -17.44 -16.01
CA THR A 85 -6.63 -16.53 -16.07
C THR A 85 -7.12 -15.07 -16.02
N PRO A 86 -6.70 -14.27 -15.03
CA PRO A 86 -7.13 -12.88 -14.94
C PRO A 86 -6.56 -12.05 -16.11
N PRO A 87 -7.26 -10.99 -16.54
CA PRO A 87 -6.75 -10.06 -17.54
C PRO A 87 -5.50 -9.33 -17.03
N ILE A 88 -4.84 -8.58 -17.90
CA ILE A 88 -3.72 -7.68 -17.57
C ILE A 88 -4.03 -6.23 -17.95
N MET A 89 -3.16 -5.30 -17.55
CA MET A 89 -3.30 -3.87 -17.90
C MET A 89 -3.45 -3.62 -19.41
N SER A 90 -2.81 -4.43 -20.26
CA SER A 90 -2.94 -4.32 -21.71
C SER A 90 -4.34 -4.66 -22.21
N ASP A 91 -5.03 -5.61 -21.57
CA ASP A 91 -6.41 -5.98 -21.92
C ASP A 91 -7.37 -4.86 -21.54
N LEU A 92 -7.17 -4.25 -20.37
CA LEU A 92 -7.94 -3.07 -19.97
C LEU A 92 -7.75 -1.90 -20.95
N MET A 93 -6.51 -1.65 -21.38
CA MET A 93 -6.23 -0.61 -22.37
C MET A 93 -6.98 -0.87 -23.69
N ASP A 94 -7.00 -2.12 -24.15
CA ASP A 94 -7.72 -2.50 -25.37
C ASP A 94 -9.24 -2.34 -25.22
N THR A 95 -9.80 -2.72 -24.07
CA THR A 95 -11.22 -2.48 -23.75
C THR A 95 -11.55 -0.99 -23.76
N LEU A 96 -10.75 -0.16 -23.09
CA LEU A 96 -10.93 1.29 -23.04
C LEU A 96 -10.82 1.93 -24.44
N LEU A 97 -9.88 1.47 -25.28
CA LEU A 97 -9.67 2.01 -26.63
C LEU A 97 -10.91 1.84 -27.52
N HIS A 98 -11.62 0.71 -27.38
CA HIS A 98 -12.78 0.36 -28.19
C HIS A 98 -14.11 0.75 -27.54
N MET A 99 -14.07 1.31 -26.33
CA MET A 99 -15.25 1.80 -25.63
C MET A 99 -15.63 3.20 -26.13
N GLY A 100 -16.91 3.55 -26.00
CA GLY A 100 -17.37 4.93 -26.23
C GLY A 100 -17.01 5.87 -25.06
N GLY A 101 -17.49 7.11 -25.14
CA GLY A 101 -17.32 8.07 -24.05
C GLY A 101 -15.87 8.52 -23.87
N THR A 102 -15.37 8.50 -22.64
CA THR A 102 -14.01 8.91 -22.26
C THR A 102 -12.99 7.76 -22.33
N GLY A 103 -13.43 6.55 -22.70
CA GLY A 103 -12.58 5.36 -22.81
C GLY A 103 -11.28 5.57 -23.60
N PRO A 104 -11.31 6.10 -24.83
CA PRO A 104 -10.10 6.31 -25.63
C PRO A 104 -9.10 7.30 -24.98
N GLU A 105 -9.58 8.30 -24.24
CA GLU A 105 -8.72 9.26 -23.51
C GLU A 105 -8.03 8.58 -22.32
N LEU A 106 -8.77 7.75 -21.57
CA LEU A 106 -8.22 6.94 -20.48
C LEU A 106 -7.21 5.91 -21.01
N ALA A 107 -7.50 5.26 -22.14
CA ALA A 107 -6.57 4.35 -22.81
C ALA A 107 -5.26 5.04 -23.21
N GLN A 108 -5.35 6.29 -23.70
CA GLN A 108 -4.18 7.09 -24.04
C GLN A 108 -3.29 7.37 -22.82
N ARG A 109 -3.90 7.70 -21.66
CA ARG A 109 -3.15 7.88 -20.39
C ARG A 109 -2.57 6.56 -19.88
N LEU A 110 -3.28 5.45 -20.02
CA LEU A 110 -2.84 4.13 -19.59
C LEU A 110 -1.67 3.58 -20.43
N ARG A 111 -1.53 4.07 -21.68
CA ARG A 111 -0.48 3.65 -22.64
C ARG A 111 0.93 3.69 -22.04
N GLN A 112 1.24 4.69 -21.21
CA GLN A 112 2.57 4.82 -20.60
C GLN A 112 2.96 3.61 -19.73
N TYR A 113 1.99 2.91 -19.14
CA TYR A 113 2.17 1.77 -18.25
C TYR A 113 2.09 0.41 -18.96
N THR A 114 1.58 0.37 -20.19
CA THR A 114 1.40 -0.87 -20.96
C THR A 114 2.47 -1.03 -22.04
N THR A 115 2.63 -0.01 -22.88
CA THR A 115 3.49 -0.01 -24.08
C THR A 115 4.49 1.14 -24.13
N GLY A 116 4.38 2.10 -23.20
CA GLY A 116 5.30 3.24 -23.07
C GLY A 116 6.48 2.97 -22.12
N THR A 117 7.02 4.05 -21.57
CA THR A 117 8.25 4.06 -20.76
C THR A 117 8.21 3.13 -19.55
N PHE A 118 7.02 2.92 -18.97
CA PHE A 118 6.83 2.09 -17.77
C PHE A 118 6.26 0.69 -18.09
N ALA A 119 6.30 0.30 -19.37
CA ALA A 119 5.87 -1.02 -19.81
C ALA A 119 6.66 -2.15 -19.12
N GLY A 120 5.99 -3.28 -18.89
CA GLY A 120 6.60 -4.50 -18.36
C GLY A 120 6.63 -4.59 -16.83
N ILE A 121 6.33 -3.50 -16.10
CA ILE A 121 6.29 -3.50 -14.63
C ILE A 121 4.95 -4.06 -14.12
N PHE A 122 3.84 -3.62 -14.72
CA PHE A 122 2.47 -3.92 -14.25
C PHE A 122 1.58 -4.63 -15.30
N SER A 123 2.12 -4.96 -16.47
CA SER A 123 1.37 -5.46 -17.63
C SER A 123 1.60 -6.95 -17.92
N GLN A 124 2.02 -7.73 -16.92
CA GLN A 124 2.34 -9.15 -17.06
C GLN A 124 1.61 -9.98 -16.01
N GLN A 125 1.41 -11.27 -16.32
CA GLN A 125 0.86 -12.23 -15.38
C GLN A 125 1.76 -12.38 -14.14
N SER A 126 1.14 -12.65 -12.98
CA SER A 126 1.88 -12.92 -11.76
C SER A 126 2.73 -14.18 -11.88
N ASN A 127 4.02 -14.04 -11.58
CA ASN A 127 5.00 -15.13 -11.60
C ASN A 127 5.76 -15.28 -10.27
N VAL A 128 5.31 -14.61 -9.20
CA VAL A 128 5.97 -14.59 -7.89
C VAL A 128 5.28 -15.55 -6.93
N ALA A 129 6.07 -16.43 -6.30
CA ALA A 129 5.60 -17.31 -5.22
C ALA A 129 6.00 -16.73 -3.86
N ILE A 130 5.03 -16.58 -2.95
CA ILE A 130 5.26 -16.09 -1.57
C ILE A 130 5.11 -17.25 -0.57
N ASN A 131 5.90 -18.31 -0.75
CA ASN A 131 5.88 -19.50 0.10
C ASN A 131 7.11 -19.63 1.02
N ASN A 132 8.13 -18.78 0.84
CA ASN A 132 9.35 -18.79 1.65
C ASN A 132 9.15 -18.16 3.04
N HIS A 133 10.07 -18.44 3.97
CA HIS A 133 10.07 -17.87 5.33
C HIS A 133 10.27 -16.34 5.34
N MET A 134 11.02 -15.82 4.37
CA MET A 134 11.25 -14.39 4.17
C MET A 134 11.13 -14.09 2.68
N VAL A 135 10.32 -13.09 2.35
CA VAL A 135 10.12 -12.62 0.98
C VAL A 135 10.28 -11.11 1.00
N VAL A 136 11.13 -10.59 0.12
CA VAL A 136 11.42 -9.16 0.00
C VAL A 136 11.02 -8.70 -1.39
N PHE A 137 10.09 -7.76 -1.46
CA PHE A 137 9.75 -7.06 -2.70
C PHE A 137 10.63 -5.83 -2.80
N ASN A 138 11.65 -5.87 -3.67
CA ASN A 138 12.56 -4.75 -3.88
C ASN A 138 11.98 -3.79 -4.92
N ILE A 139 11.76 -2.53 -4.53
CA ILE A 139 11.28 -1.44 -5.39
C ILE A 139 12.30 -0.31 -5.57
N ARG A 140 13.57 -0.54 -5.18
CA ARG A 140 14.63 0.48 -5.18
C ARG A 140 14.83 1.11 -6.56
N ASP A 141 14.88 0.27 -7.59
CA ASP A 141 15.19 0.68 -8.97
C ASP A 141 13.96 1.22 -9.72
N LEU A 142 12.81 1.34 -9.04
CA LEU A 142 11.66 2.05 -9.58
C LEU A 142 11.83 3.56 -9.37
N GLU A 143 11.42 4.32 -10.40
CA GLU A 143 11.27 5.76 -10.31
C GLU A 143 10.32 6.16 -9.18
N ASP A 144 10.57 7.31 -8.56
CA ASP A 144 9.83 7.76 -7.37
C ASP A 144 8.32 7.85 -7.61
N GLU A 145 7.90 8.21 -8.82
CA GLU A 145 6.50 8.31 -9.23
C GLU A 145 5.80 6.94 -9.30
N LEU A 146 6.55 5.85 -9.56
CA LEU A 146 6.02 4.50 -9.67
C LEU A 146 6.00 3.74 -8.34
N ARG A 147 6.83 4.13 -7.36
CA ARG A 147 6.95 3.42 -6.08
C ARG A 147 5.60 3.30 -5.35
N PRO A 148 4.77 4.36 -5.21
CA PRO A 148 3.47 4.25 -4.56
C PRO A 148 2.53 3.26 -5.27
N VAL A 149 2.53 3.25 -6.61
CA VAL A 149 1.73 2.33 -7.44
C VAL A 149 2.21 0.89 -7.23
N ALA A 150 3.53 0.65 -7.28
CA ALA A 150 4.11 -0.66 -7.05
C ALA A 150 3.84 -1.18 -5.64
N MET A 151 4.01 -0.33 -4.62
CA MET A 151 3.68 -0.67 -3.23
C MET A 151 2.21 -1.07 -3.10
N TYR A 152 1.29 -0.32 -3.70
CA TYR A 152 -0.14 -0.64 -3.67
C TYR A 152 -0.41 -2.04 -4.25
N ILE A 153 0.13 -2.34 -5.44
CA ILE A 153 -0.06 -3.62 -6.13
C ILE A 153 0.52 -4.78 -5.31
N VAL A 154 1.74 -4.62 -4.80
CA VAL A 154 2.42 -5.62 -3.97
C VAL A 154 1.65 -5.88 -2.67
N LEU A 155 1.22 -4.82 -1.98
CA LEU A 155 0.46 -4.94 -0.74
C LEU A 155 -0.91 -5.59 -0.97
N ASN A 156 -1.59 -5.25 -2.06
CA ASN A 156 -2.85 -5.92 -2.43
C ASN A 156 -2.64 -7.42 -2.68
N HIS A 157 -1.60 -7.78 -3.42
CA HIS A 157 -1.27 -9.18 -3.68
C HIS A 157 -0.91 -9.95 -2.39
N ILE A 158 -0.10 -9.35 -1.50
CA ILE A 158 0.19 -9.91 -0.17
C ILE A 158 -1.09 -10.06 0.64
N TRP A 159 -1.97 -9.06 0.62
CA TRP A 159 -3.24 -9.09 1.35
C TRP A 159 -4.16 -10.21 0.87
N GLY A 160 -4.27 -10.42 -0.45
CA GLY A 160 -4.94 -11.58 -1.03
C GLY A 160 -4.36 -12.91 -0.53
N LYS A 161 -3.03 -13.01 -0.43
CA LYS A 161 -2.36 -14.21 0.10
C LYS A 161 -2.56 -14.39 1.62
N VAL A 162 -2.72 -13.31 2.38
CA VAL A 162 -2.99 -13.36 3.83
C VAL A 162 -4.42 -13.83 4.11
N ARG A 163 -5.40 -13.35 3.35
CA ARG A 163 -6.80 -13.78 3.49
C ARG A 163 -7.04 -15.23 3.05
N SER A 164 -6.31 -15.68 2.03
CA SER A 164 -6.45 -17.05 1.49
C SER A 164 -5.74 -18.13 2.30
N ASP A 165 -4.78 -17.77 3.16
CA ASP A 165 -3.96 -18.73 3.88
C ASP A 165 -3.66 -18.14 5.27
N GLN A 166 -4.52 -18.48 6.22
CA GLN A 166 -4.43 -17.99 7.58
C GLN A 166 -3.27 -18.65 8.33
N ARG A 167 -2.16 -17.92 8.46
CA ARG A 167 -1.02 -18.32 9.30
C ARG A 167 -0.34 -17.07 9.86
N LYS A 168 0.39 -17.22 10.97
CA LYS A 168 1.12 -16.13 11.60
C LYS A 168 2.20 -15.59 10.65
N ARG A 169 2.16 -14.29 10.36
CA ARG A 169 3.12 -13.61 9.47
C ARG A 169 3.41 -12.21 10.01
N PHE A 170 4.57 -11.68 9.64
CA PHE A 170 4.86 -10.25 9.72
C PHE A 170 4.89 -9.65 8.32
N LEU A 171 4.23 -8.52 8.15
CA LEU A 171 4.35 -7.66 6.99
C LEU A 171 5.05 -6.39 7.42
N ILE A 172 6.24 -6.17 6.87
CA ILE A 172 7.02 -4.95 7.07
C ILE A 172 6.88 -4.12 5.80
N VAL A 173 6.42 -2.89 5.96
CA VAL A 173 6.31 -1.92 4.87
C VAL A 173 7.27 -0.78 5.14
N ASP A 174 8.37 -0.78 4.40
CA ASP A 174 9.37 0.27 4.44
C ASP A 174 8.92 1.48 3.62
N GLU A 175 9.35 2.68 4.03
CA GLU A 175 8.96 3.97 3.47
C GLU A 175 7.43 4.13 3.26
N ALA A 176 6.64 3.70 4.25
CA ALA A 176 5.18 3.66 4.17
C ALA A 176 4.53 5.05 3.95
N TRP A 177 5.25 6.15 4.21
CA TRP A 177 4.81 7.52 3.94
C TRP A 177 4.52 7.77 2.47
N GLN A 178 5.16 7.05 1.55
CA GLN A 178 4.91 7.17 0.12
C GLN A 178 3.45 6.87 -0.25
N LEU A 179 2.81 5.95 0.48
CA LEU A 179 1.40 5.61 0.31
C LEU A 179 0.47 6.68 0.89
N MET A 180 0.94 7.47 1.87
CA MET A 180 0.14 8.51 2.51
C MET A 180 -0.12 9.70 1.59
N LYS A 181 0.69 9.87 0.54
CA LYS A 181 0.54 10.91 -0.49
C LYS A 181 -0.75 10.81 -1.29
N TYR A 182 -1.31 9.61 -1.42
CA TYR A 182 -2.49 9.35 -2.26
C TYR A 182 -3.64 8.84 -1.39
N PRO A 183 -4.83 9.47 -1.42
CA PRO A 183 -5.95 9.11 -0.55
C PRO A 183 -6.36 7.63 -0.63
N ASP A 184 -6.44 7.05 -1.84
CA ASP A 184 -6.83 5.65 -2.02
C ASP A 184 -5.78 4.67 -1.46
N SER A 185 -4.49 4.96 -1.67
CA SER A 185 -3.38 4.20 -1.08
C SER A 185 -3.36 4.30 0.44
N ALA A 186 -3.56 5.50 0.98
CA ALA A 186 -3.61 5.75 2.42
C ALA A 186 -4.79 5.01 3.08
N ASN A 187 -5.98 5.08 2.47
CA ASN A 187 -7.18 4.37 2.92
C ASN A 187 -7.00 2.86 2.85
N PHE A 188 -6.34 2.34 1.80
CA PHE A 188 -6.03 0.92 1.67
C PHE A 188 -5.10 0.45 2.79
N MET A 189 -3.99 1.15 3.03
CA MET A 189 -3.07 0.84 4.12
C MET A 189 -3.76 0.90 5.49
N PHE A 190 -4.57 1.93 5.75
CA PHE A 190 -5.33 2.05 6.98
C PHE A 190 -6.31 0.88 7.17
N SER A 191 -7.03 0.51 6.11
CA SER A 191 -7.95 -0.63 6.13
C SER A 191 -7.22 -1.96 6.34
N LEU A 192 -6.01 -2.12 5.80
CA LEU A 192 -5.14 -3.27 6.06
C LEU A 192 -4.73 -3.28 7.55
N ALA A 193 -4.25 -2.16 8.08
CA ALA A 193 -3.83 -2.03 9.47
C ALA A 193 -4.94 -2.41 10.47
N LYS A 194 -6.18 -1.97 10.24
CA LYS A 194 -7.32 -2.33 11.11
C LYS A 194 -7.68 -3.81 11.07
N ARG A 195 -7.48 -4.47 9.92
CA ARG A 195 -7.91 -5.86 9.71
C ARG A 195 -6.79 -6.88 9.96
N ALA A 196 -5.53 -6.47 9.91
CA ALA A 196 -4.35 -7.34 10.00
C ALA A 196 -4.44 -8.35 11.16
N ARG A 197 -4.87 -7.89 12.35
CA ARG A 197 -5.03 -8.73 13.54
C ARG A 197 -5.99 -9.90 13.35
N LYS A 198 -7.11 -9.71 12.62
CA LYS A 198 -8.09 -10.79 12.34
C LYS A 198 -7.46 -11.95 11.57
N TYR A 199 -6.46 -11.66 10.73
CA TYR A 199 -5.81 -12.64 9.86
C TYR A 199 -4.42 -13.05 10.36
N ASN A 200 -4.14 -12.92 11.66
CA ASN A 200 -2.85 -13.27 12.27
C ASN A 200 -1.63 -12.58 11.62
N LEU A 201 -1.84 -11.37 11.08
CA LEU A 201 -0.80 -10.57 10.45
C LEU A 201 -0.32 -9.47 11.41
N GLY A 202 0.96 -9.49 11.77
CA GLY A 202 1.63 -8.36 12.39
C GLY A 202 2.05 -7.34 11.33
N LEU A 203 1.49 -6.14 11.34
CA LEU A 203 1.88 -5.06 10.44
C LEU A 203 2.91 -4.16 11.12
N THR A 204 4.01 -3.88 10.44
CA THR A 204 5.02 -2.90 10.86
C THR A 204 5.26 -1.93 9.72
N THR A 205 4.99 -0.65 9.95
CA THR A 205 5.31 0.43 9.03
C THR A 205 6.59 1.12 9.47
N VAL A 206 7.52 1.33 8.55
CA VAL A 206 8.76 2.06 8.78
C VAL A 206 8.74 3.32 7.90
N THR A 207 9.16 4.45 8.46
CA THR A 207 9.25 5.73 7.73
C THR A 207 10.38 6.57 8.30
N GLN A 208 11.16 7.19 7.41
CA GLN A 208 12.17 8.18 7.79
C GLN A 208 11.54 9.58 7.95
N ASP A 209 10.58 9.90 7.10
CA ASP A 209 9.80 11.13 7.21
C ASP A 209 8.52 10.87 8.02
N VAL A 210 8.62 11.01 9.34
CA VAL A 210 7.45 10.87 10.21
C VAL A 210 6.50 12.06 10.04
N GLY A 211 7.01 13.23 9.62
CA GLY A 211 6.20 14.42 9.39
C GLY A 211 5.17 14.20 8.30
N ASP A 212 5.61 13.75 7.13
CA ASP A 212 4.74 13.43 6.00
C ASP A 212 3.78 12.26 6.30
N PHE A 213 4.19 11.33 7.16
CA PHE A 213 3.31 10.24 7.56
C PHE A 213 2.16 10.73 8.45
N ILE A 214 2.44 11.58 9.45
CA ILE A 214 1.46 12.02 10.44
C ILE A 214 0.66 13.26 10.02
N THR A 215 1.00 13.94 8.93
CA THR A 215 0.13 14.99 8.35
C THR A 215 -1.14 14.38 7.77
N SER A 216 -1.07 13.13 7.26
CA SER A 216 -2.23 12.38 6.81
C SER A 216 -3.10 11.91 7.98
N PRO A 217 -4.43 12.15 7.95
CA PRO A 217 -5.35 11.59 8.95
C PRO A 217 -5.27 10.07 9.05
N MET A 218 -5.04 9.38 7.92
CA MET A 218 -4.87 7.93 7.88
C MET A 218 -3.58 7.49 8.56
N GLY A 219 -2.48 8.22 8.33
CA GLY A 219 -1.21 7.95 8.99
C GLY A 219 -1.28 8.14 10.50
N GLN A 220 -1.90 9.22 10.99
CA GLN A 220 -2.16 9.41 12.42
C GLN A 220 -2.96 8.24 13.01
N ALA A 221 -3.98 7.78 12.29
CA ALA A 221 -4.79 6.66 12.73
C ALA A 221 -3.99 5.35 12.76
N ILE A 222 -3.10 5.11 11.80
CA ILE A 222 -2.20 3.93 11.82
C ILE A 222 -1.28 3.97 13.03
N VAL A 223 -0.65 5.13 13.32
CA VAL A 223 0.18 5.31 14.52
C VAL A 223 -0.62 5.05 15.78
N ALA A 224 -1.80 5.67 15.92
CA ALA A 224 -2.65 5.53 17.10
C ALA A 224 -3.13 4.09 17.36
N ASN A 225 -3.30 3.28 16.31
CA ASN A 225 -3.69 1.87 16.43
C ASN A 225 -2.49 0.92 16.59
N SER A 226 -1.26 1.42 16.51
CA SER A 226 -0.06 0.60 16.66
C SER A 226 0.22 0.30 18.13
N SER A 227 0.16 -0.98 18.51
CA SER A 227 0.39 -1.44 19.89
C SER A 227 1.83 -1.26 20.38
N ILE A 228 2.78 -1.21 19.44
CA ILE A 228 4.20 -1.03 19.66
C ILE A 228 4.66 0.07 18.71
N GLN A 229 5.42 1.02 19.23
CA GLN A 229 6.01 2.10 18.43
C GLN A 229 7.47 2.29 18.85
N ILE A 230 8.33 2.58 17.89
CA ILE A 230 9.74 2.93 18.12
C ILE A 230 9.97 4.26 17.43
N LEU A 231 10.23 5.31 18.22
CA LEU A 231 10.56 6.64 17.72
C LEU A 231 12.04 6.90 17.98
N LEU A 232 12.85 6.69 16.95
CA LEU A 232 14.28 7.01 16.96
C LEU A 232 14.48 8.53 16.84
N LYS A 233 15.74 8.99 16.88
CA LYS A 233 16.12 10.40 16.65
C LYS A 233 15.33 11.06 15.51
N GLN A 234 14.73 12.22 15.80
CA GLN A 234 13.93 12.99 14.84
C GLN A 234 14.57 14.35 14.54
N SER A 235 14.23 14.92 13.38
CA SER A 235 14.59 16.30 13.05
C SER A 235 13.88 17.28 13.99
N PRO A 236 14.55 18.36 14.46
CA PRO A 236 13.93 19.43 15.24
C PRO A 236 12.65 20.00 14.63
N THR A 237 12.55 20.02 13.30
CA THR A 237 11.40 20.56 12.57
C THR A 237 10.11 19.75 12.75
N ALA A 238 10.20 18.47 13.09
CA ALA A 238 9.04 17.59 13.25
C ALA A 238 8.57 17.45 14.73
N ILE A 239 9.37 17.94 15.69
CA ILE A 239 9.20 17.62 17.11
C ILE A 239 7.86 18.08 17.68
N ASP A 240 7.39 19.29 17.35
CA ASP A 240 6.14 19.82 17.89
C ASP A 240 4.91 19.06 17.38
N VAL A 241 4.95 18.58 16.13
CA VAL A 241 3.89 17.75 15.57
C VAL A 241 3.91 16.37 16.22
N LEU A 242 5.09 15.78 16.36
CA LEU A 242 5.28 14.48 17.01
C LEU A 242 4.84 14.50 18.47
N GLY A 243 5.16 15.55 19.22
CA GLY A 243 4.75 15.69 20.61
C GLY A 243 3.26 15.61 20.81
N ARG A 244 2.49 16.23 19.90
CA ARG A 244 1.02 16.16 19.93
C ARG A 244 0.49 14.78 19.56
N VAL A 245 1.02 14.18 18.49
CA VAL A 245 0.53 12.89 17.97
C VAL A 245 0.86 11.73 18.93
N PHE A 246 2.09 11.69 19.43
CA PHE A 246 2.58 10.64 20.34
C PHE A 246 2.32 10.97 21.82
N LYS A 247 1.70 12.12 22.12
CA LYS A 247 1.40 12.60 23.49
C LYS A 247 2.63 12.60 24.40
N LEU A 248 3.74 13.11 23.87
CA LEU A 248 5.01 13.16 24.58
C LEU A 248 5.00 14.26 25.64
N THR A 249 5.64 13.98 26.77
CA THR A 249 5.98 14.98 27.79
C THR A 249 7.04 15.95 27.28
N GLU A 250 7.16 17.13 27.91
CA GLU A 250 8.21 18.10 27.57
C GLU A 250 9.62 17.50 27.70
N GLU A 251 9.84 16.61 28.67
CA GLU A 251 11.12 15.95 28.88
C GLU A 251 11.42 14.91 27.79
N GLU A 252 10.41 14.15 27.35
CA GLU A 252 10.56 13.24 26.20
C GLU A 252 10.84 14.01 24.91
N LEU A 253 10.18 15.15 24.71
CA LEU A 253 10.41 16.03 23.54
C LEU A 253 11.83 16.60 23.52
N LYS A 254 12.31 17.13 24.65
CA LYS A 254 13.69 17.63 24.78
C LYS A 254 14.72 16.53 24.55
N ARG A 255 14.42 15.28 24.89
CA ARG A 255 15.32 14.15 24.66
C ARG A 255 15.30 13.69 23.21
N LEU A 256 14.13 13.71 22.57
CA LEU A 256 13.96 13.25 21.19
C LEU A 256 14.85 13.99 20.18
N SER A 257 15.06 15.31 20.37
CA SER A 257 16.00 16.12 19.57
C SER A 257 17.47 15.77 19.81
N ASN A 258 17.79 15.24 20.98
CA ASN A 258 19.17 15.06 21.47
C ASN A 258 19.65 13.60 21.40
N PHE A 259 18.80 12.66 20.99
CA PHE A 259 19.22 11.27 20.83
C PHE A 259 20.36 11.12 19.81
N SER A 260 21.27 10.20 20.12
CA SER A 260 22.25 9.72 19.16
C SER A 260 21.63 8.69 18.21
N VAL A 261 22.32 8.37 17.11
CA VAL A 261 21.90 7.28 16.22
C VAL A 261 21.79 5.98 17.02
N GLY A 262 20.69 5.24 16.85
CA GLY A 262 20.39 4.03 17.60
C GLY A 262 19.70 4.25 18.96
N GLN A 263 19.49 5.50 19.39
CA GLN A 263 18.70 5.81 20.59
C GLN A 263 17.30 6.32 20.21
N GLY A 264 16.33 6.06 21.09
CA GLY A 264 14.96 6.48 20.87
C GLY A 264 14.02 6.18 22.03
N LEU A 265 12.73 6.43 21.79
CA LEU A 265 11.62 6.07 22.67
C LEU A 265 10.95 4.80 22.16
N PHE A 266 10.67 3.88 23.08
CA PHE A 266 9.90 2.68 22.86
C PHE A 266 8.57 2.79 23.59
N PHE A 267 7.48 2.58 22.86
CA PHE A 267 6.12 2.63 23.36
C PHE A 267 5.54 1.23 23.34
N ALA A 268 5.05 0.77 24.49
CA ALA A 268 4.30 -0.48 24.63
C ALA A 268 3.02 -0.21 25.41
N GLY A 269 1.92 -0.02 24.70
CA GLY A 269 0.67 0.47 25.29
C GLY A 269 0.86 1.87 25.87
N GLN A 270 0.72 2.01 27.19
CA GLN A 270 0.89 3.29 27.90
C GLN A 270 2.31 3.50 28.45
N ASN A 271 3.18 2.50 28.34
CA ASN A 271 4.54 2.59 28.86
C ASN A 271 5.46 3.20 27.83
N HIS A 272 6.18 4.24 28.24
CA HIS A 272 7.20 4.90 27.44
C HIS A 272 8.55 4.66 28.10
N VAL A 273 9.50 4.07 27.38
CA VAL A 273 10.85 3.85 27.89
C VAL A 273 11.89 4.29 26.87
N MET A 274 12.98 4.84 27.37
CA MET A 274 14.13 5.12 26.52
C MET A 274 14.85 3.82 26.22
N ILE A 275 15.22 3.64 24.95
CA ILE A 275 15.98 2.48 24.49
C ILE A 275 17.22 2.92 23.72
N GLN A 276 18.21 2.03 23.74
CA GLN A 276 19.38 2.09 22.88
C GLN A 276 19.51 0.75 22.16
N ILE A 277 19.47 0.79 20.84
CA ILE A 277 19.59 -0.36 19.97
C ILE A 277 21.07 -0.50 19.61
N LEU A 278 21.64 -1.65 19.96
CA LEU A 278 23.03 -1.99 19.68
C LEU A 278 23.06 -3.22 18.78
N PRO A 279 23.48 -3.10 17.51
CA PRO A 279 23.65 -4.26 16.65
C PRO A 279 24.87 -5.06 17.11
N SER A 280 24.80 -6.38 17.02
CA SER A 280 25.98 -7.22 17.13
C SER A 280 26.96 -6.95 15.98
N GLU A 281 28.21 -7.40 16.12
CA GLU A 281 29.19 -7.30 15.04
C GLU A 281 28.72 -8.00 13.76
N THR A 282 28.05 -9.15 13.91
CA THR A 282 27.52 -9.91 12.77
C THR A 282 26.41 -9.16 12.06
N GLU A 283 25.47 -8.57 12.80
CA GLU A 283 24.39 -7.76 12.21
C GLU A 283 24.95 -6.51 11.53
N THR A 284 25.89 -5.81 12.17
CA THR A 284 26.54 -4.62 11.61
C THR A 284 27.15 -4.89 10.24
N ARG A 285 27.86 -6.03 10.07
CA ARG A 285 28.42 -6.42 8.77
C ARG A 285 27.36 -6.72 7.70
N LEU A 286 26.17 -7.16 8.09
CA LEU A 286 25.09 -7.53 7.17
C LEU A 286 24.24 -6.33 6.75
N ILE A 287 24.01 -5.36 7.65
CA ILE A 287 23.06 -4.27 7.46
C ILE A 287 23.71 -2.93 7.12
N SER A 288 25.03 -2.79 7.27
CA SER A 288 25.71 -1.53 6.99
C SER A 288 25.57 -1.16 5.52
N THR A 289 24.96 0.00 5.27
CA THR A 289 24.90 0.64 3.96
C THR A 289 26.08 1.59 3.74
N THR A 290 27.00 1.67 4.71
CA THR A 290 28.18 2.53 4.64
C THR A 290 29.30 1.73 3.98
N PRO A 291 29.79 2.12 2.79
CA PRO A 291 30.75 1.30 2.05
C PRO A 291 32.10 1.04 2.74
N ASN A 292 32.43 1.78 3.80
CA ASN A 292 33.79 1.82 4.40
C ASN A 292 33.80 1.91 5.95
N GLN A 293 33.00 1.10 6.66
CA GLN A 293 33.16 0.96 8.12
C GLN A 293 34.24 -0.06 8.48
#